data_AF-A0A2G9TWG0-F1
#
_entry.id   AF-A0A2G9TWG0-F1
#
_cell.length_a   1.000
_cell.length_b   1.000
_cell.length_c   1.000
_cell.angle_alpha   90.00
_cell.angle_beta   90.00
_cell.angle_gamma   90.00
#
_symmetry.space_group_name_H-M   'P 1'
#
loop_
_entity.id
_entity.type
_entity.pdbx_description
1 polymer ?
#
loop_
_entity_poly.entity_id
_entity_poly.type
_entity_poly.pdbx_seq_one_letter_code
_entity_poly.pdbx_strand_id
1 'polypeptide(L)' 'MDMRFVRAGLMMLPPGGSLFSLHKSSTRDYILKTANKWNDADARCIAQLRWNLESTYKFHKKKSVDIAVDLIHYKKV' A
#
# COMPACT_ATOMS: atom_id res chain seq x y z
N MET A 1 -9.60 3.08 -5.66
CA MET A 1 -8.76 2.42 -6.68
C MET A 1 -7.80 1.44 -6.01
N ASP A 2 -7.07 1.87 -4.99
CA ASP A 2 -6.07 1.07 -4.24
C ASP A 2 -6.54 -0.31 -3.80
N MET A 3 -7.67 -0.40 -3.09
CA MET A 3 -8.17 -1.70 -2.62
C MET A 3 -8.62 -2.64 -3.75
N ARG A 4 -8.98 -2.11 -4.94
CA ARG A 4 -9.29 -2.95 -6.12
C ARG A 4 -8.01 -3.57 -6.68
N PHE A 5 -6.91 -2.83 -6.68
CA PHE A 5 -5.59 -3.36 -7.07
C PHE A 5 -5.13 -4.46 -6.10
N VAL A 6 -5.22 -4.21 -4.79
CA VAL A 6 -4.87 -5.21 -3.76
C VAL A 6 -5.74 -6.47 -3.92
N ARG A 7 -7.05 -6.31 -4.14
CA ARG A 7 -7.96 -7.45 -4.35
C ARG A 7 -7.58 -8.26 -5.59
N ALA A 8 -7.28 -7.60 -6.72
CA ALA A 8 -6.83 -8.27 -7.93
C ALA A 8 -5.52 -9.05 -7.69
N GLY A 9 -4.53 -8.43 -7.03
CA GLY A 9 -3.27 -9.10 -6.69
C GLY A 9 -3.48 -10.33 -5.81
N LEU A 10 -4.32 -10.24 -4.76
CA LEU A 10 -4.66 -11.37 -3.90
C LEU A 10 -5.42 -12.49 -4.63
N MET A 11 -6.19 -12.19 -5.68
CA MET A 11 -6.86 -13.22 -6.49
C MET A 11 -5.90 -13.99 -7.39
N MET A 12 -4.73 -13.43 -7.70
CA MET A 12 -3.70 -14.08 -8.52
C MET A 12 -2.72 -14.92 -7.70
N LEU A 13 -2.71 -14.77 -6.37
CA LEU A 13 -1.79 -15.48 -5.50
C LEU A 13 -2.31 -16.86 -5.09
N PRO A 14 -1.43 -17.88 -5.01
CA PRO A 14 -1.79 -19.14 -4.36
C PRO A 14 -1.96 -18.93 -2.84
N PRO A 15 -2.68 -19.83 -2.14
CA PRO A 15 -2.74 -19.83 -0.68
C PRO A 15 -1.33 -19.83 -0.05
N GLY A 16 -1.11 -18.98 0.96
CA GLY A 16 0.20 -18.74 1.55
C GLY A 16 1.08 -17.73 0.81
N GLY A 17 0.67 -17.28 -0.38
CA GLY A 17 1.35 -16.24 -1.16
C GLY A 17 1.36 -14.88 -0.47
N SER A 18 2.24 -13.98 -0.93
CA SER A 18 2.42 -12.66 -0.33
C SER A 18 2.36 -11.56 -1.39
N LEU A 19 1.62 -10.49 -1.09
CA LEU A 19 1.59 -9.25 -1.84
C LEU A 19 2.19 -8.13 -0.98
N PHE A 20 3.09 -7.35 -1.57
CA PHE A 20 3.66 -6.16 -0.95
C PHE A 20 3.23 -4.95 -1.76
N SER A 21 2.72 -3.91 -1.09
CA SER A 21 2.27 -2.70 -1.75
C SER A 21 2.54 -1.48 -0.87
N LEU A 22 2.91 -0.38 -1.53
CA LEU A 22 3.14 0.92 -0.88
C LEU A 22 1.86 1.74 -0.91
N HIS A 23 1.48 2.27 0.24
CA HIS A 23 0.29 3.11 0.38
C HIS A 23 0.60 4.36 1.20
N LYS A 24 -0.12 5.47 0.99
CA LYS A 24 0.10 6.68 1.78
C LYS A 24 -0.14 6.40 3.26
N SER A 25 0.75 6.89 4.13
CA SER A 25 0.63 6.68 5.58
C SER A 25 -0.68 7.24 6.15
N SER A 26 -1.24 8.29 5.54
CA SER A 26 -2.55 8.86 5.91
C SER A 26 -3.73 7.92 5.65
N THR A 27 -3.55 6.88 4.85
CA THR A 27 -4.60 5.90 4.50
C THR A 27 -4.45 4.55 5.21
N ARG A 28 -3.44 4.39 6.07
CA ARG A 28 -3.10 3.14 6.76
C ARG A 28 -4.30 2.47 7.41
N ASP A 29 -4.99 3.20 8.29
CA ASP A 29 -6.04 2.62 9.13
C ASP A 29 -7.22 2.14 8.27
N TYR A 30 -7.58 2.89 7.23
CA TYR A 30 -8.60 2.49 6.27
C TYR A 30 -8.19 1.20 5.53
N ILE A 31 -6.95 1.12 5.08
CA ILE A 31 -6.44 -0.03 4.31
C ILE A 31 -6.39 -1.29 5.16
N LEU A 32 -5.77 -1.22 6.36
CA LEU A 32 -5.68 -2.36 7.27
C LEU A 32 -7.07 -2.83 7.72
N LYS A 33 -7.96 -1.89 8.08
CA LYS A 33 -9.34 -2.22 8.44
C LYS A 33 -10.12 -2.85 7.30
N THR A 34 -9.87 -2.44 6.06
CA THR A 34 -10.59 -2.99 4.89
C THR A 34 -10.05 -4.35 4.50
N ALA A 35 -8.72 -4.51 4.48
CA ALA A 35 -8.08 -5.77 4.10
C ALA A 35 -8.32 -6.88 5.13
N ASN A 36 -8.24 -6.57 6.43
CA ASN A 36 -8.49 -7.55 7.50
C ASN A 36 -9.98 -7.90 7.71
N LYS A 37 -10.89 -7.26 6.96
CA LYS A 37 -12.29 -7.72 6.85
C LYS A 37 -12.46 -8.83 5.81
N TRP A 38 -11.45 -9.07 4.97
CA TRP A 38 -11.50 -10.16 4.01
C TRP A 38 -11.12 -11.46 4.70
N ASN A 39 -11.87 -12.53 4.41
CA ASN A 39 -11.64 -13.83 5.04
C ASN A 39 -10.40 -14.56 4.51
N ASP A 40 -9.85 -14.12 3.38
CA ASP A 40 -8.77 -14.76 2.63
C ASP A 40 -7.47 -13.94 2.64
N ALA A 41 -7.32 -12.97 3.56
CA ALA A 41 -6.12 -12.15 3.66
C ALA A 41 -5.84 -11.68 5.09
N ASP A 42 -4.55 -11.64 5.44
CA ASP A 42 -4.04 -10.97 6.64
C ASP A 42 -3.11 -9.83 6.22
N ALA A 43 -3.39 -8.61 6.67
CA ALA A 43 -2.70 -7.39 6.27
C ALA A 43 -2.00 -6.72 7.45
N ARG A 44 -0.72 -6.40 7.28
CA ARG A 44 0.12 -5.75 8.30
C ARG A 44 1.04 -4.70 7.69
N CYS A 45 1.17 -3.56 8.36
CA CYS A 45 2.19 -2.57 8.02
C CYS A 45 3.55 -3.06 8.54
N ILE A 46 4.53 -3.25 7.64
CA ILE A 46 5.85 -3.81 7.99
C ILE A 46 6.98 -2.78 7.94
N ALA A 47 6.78 -1.65 7.25
CA ALA A 47 7.71 -0.52 7.29
C ALA A 47 6.99 0.80 7.01
N GLN A 48 7.52 1.89 7.55
CA GLN A 48 7.12 3.25 7.20
C GLN A 48 8.31 3.93 6.53
N LEU A 49 8.09 4.51 5.36
CA LEU A 49 9.11 5.15 4.55
C LEU A 49 8.80 6.63 4.40
N ARG A 50 9.81 7.46 4.65
CA ARG A 50 9.72 8.92 4.55
C ARG A 50 10.91 9.47 3.79
N TRP A 51 10.65 10.20 2.71
CA TRP A 51 11.69 10.86 1.94
C TRP A 51 11.14 12.08 1.20
N ASN A 52 12.04 12.98 0.82
CA ASN A 52 11.72 14.12 -0.02
C ASN A 52 11.92 13.72 -1.47
N LEU A 53 10.92 13.96 -2.30
CA LEU A 53 11.03 13.78 -3.74
C LEU A 53 11.04 15.14 -4.41
N GLU A 54 12.17 15.47 -5.03
CA GLU A 54 12.28 16.65 -5.87
C GLU A 54 11.37 16.56 -7.08
N SER A 55 11.00 17.71 -7.63
CA SER A 55 10.16 17.81 -8.82
C SER A 55 10.78 17.10 -10.02
N THR A 56 10.34 15.87 -10.30
CA THR A 56 10.85 15.08 -11.42
C THR A 56 10.16 15.39 -12.77
N TYR A 57 8.97 16.02 -12.75
CA TYR A 57 8.18 16.29 -13.96
C TYR A 57 7.90 17.78 -14.15
N LYS A 58 7.84 18.23 -15.41
CA LYS A 58 7.60 19.64 -15.80
C LYS A 58 6.28 20.22 -15.28
N PHE A 59 5.30 19.39 -14.96
CA PHE A 59 3.98 19.81 -14.47
C PHE A 59 3.86 19.80 -12.94
N HIS A 60 4.93 19.50 -12.19
CA HIS A 60 4.92 19.60 -10.74
C HIS A 60 4.95 21.06 -10.30
N LYS A 61 3.90 21.50 -9.60
CA LYS A 61 3.78 22.86 -9.07
C LYS A 61 4.70 23.13 -7.87
N LYS A 62 5.08 22.07 -7.14
CA LYS A 62 5.91 22.14 -5.94
C LYS A 62 7.33 21.68 -6.28
N LYS A 63 8.34 22.41 -5.76
CA LYS A 63 9.76 22.09 -5.96
C LYS A 63 10.15 20.74 -5.35
N SER A 64 9.53 20.38 -4.23
CA SER A 64 9.71 19.10 -3.54
C SER A 64 8.41 18.72 -2.84
N VAL A 65 8.18 17.42 -2.66
CA VAL A 65 7.08 16.88 -1.89
C VAL A 65 7.60 15.88 -0.85
N ASP A 66 7.09 15.99 0.37
CA ASP A 66 7.32 14.99 1.40
C ASP A 66 6.49 13.75 1.10
N ILE A 67 7.14 12.63 0.83
CA ILE A 67 6.49 11.35 0.65
C ILE A 67 6.50 10.61 1.96
N ALA A 68 5.30 10.29 2.46
CA ALA A 68 5.09 9.42 3.60
C ALA A 68 4.21 8.25 3.17
N VAL A 69 4.83 7.08 3.05
CA VAL A 69 4.16 5.84 2.63
C VAL A 69 4.52 4.69 3.56
N ASP A 70 3.63 3.72 3.63
CA ASP A 70 3.80 2.49 4.37
C ASP A 70 3.94 1.33 3.40
N LEU A 71 4.87 0.43 3.71
CA LEU A 71 4.93 -0.88 3.09
C LEU A 71 3.99 -1.80 3.86
N ILE A 72 2.94 -2.23 3.18
CA ILE A 72 1.96 -3.17 3.73
C ILE A 72 2.19 -4.53 3.09
N HIS A 73 2.29 -5.54 3.94
CA HIS A 73 2.33 -6.95 3.57
C HIS A 73 0.91 -7.52 3.70
N TYR A 74 0.44 -8.14 2.63
CA TYR A 74 -0.80 -8.91 2.59
C TYR A 74 -0.45 -10.37 2.36
N LYS A 75 -0.75 -11.23 3.33
CA LYS A 75 -0.61 -12.67 3.20
C LYS A 75 -1.93 -13.28 2.76
N LYS A 76 -1.92 -14.03 1.67
CA LYS A 76 -3.06 -14.83 1.22
C LYS A 76 -3.25 -15.99 2.19
N VAL A 77 -4.44 -16.08 2.80
CA VAL A 77 -4.84 -17.18 3.68
C VAL A 77 -5.69 -18.16 2.89
#